data_AF-A0A971TIJ1-F1
#
_entry.id   AF-A0A971TIJ1-F1
#
_cell.length_a   1.000
_cell.length_b   1.000
_cell.length_c   1.000
_cell.angle_alpha   90.00
_cell.angle_beta   90.00
_cell.angle_gamma   90.00
#
_symmetry.space_group_name_H-M   'P 1'
#
loop_
_entity.id
_entity.type
_entity.pdbx_description
1 polymer ?
#
loop_
_entity_poly.entity_id
_entity_poly.type
_entity_poly.pdbx_seq_one_letter_code
_entity_poly.pdbx_strand_id
1 'polypeptide(L)'
;MDRTRWFWTSLFLVGGALFTLVAVPVVGQQQAQSDQPERQGEFQPLLQKASHLIGLKVQNPAGEDLGRIDDLVLSANEDRVSYAVLARGGFLGIGDKYFAIPWSALTMSAANDAMVLDVEKDRLKAAPGFNKDNWPNMGDPRWSQGVHQFYQEESQQYRENQPTNGDVSAEAETADQPGQRTTVAKDKMEFRRLSKVIGTEVKNLEGVSLGDVENVVIDMHEGRLVYAILSWGGILGIGEELAAAPWSALEARPRLDTFRLDVTKNSLKSIAYNEGDAPDLSNPAYARRIHSHFDQEPYWQVFGYVEGDGTLSSEPWLPGSTYNENFDPEQIQTIRGTIQSVGTFRPDTNALPGLRLRVKTTDGGTVTVYAGPEAYAHRQGIEFYYGDRVTVKGSSTKVNGRSVLMAGQIQKGDQTLELRSPTGEPKWTTEDLRAVPARERQAQREAQKQHPQKDANK
;
A
#
# COMPACT_ATOMS: atom_id res chain seq x y z
N MET A 1 19.74 -70.37 14.64
CA MET A 1 19.14 -70.96 15.85
C MET A 1 19.87 -70.39 17.05
N ASP A 2 19.14 -69.50 17.69
CA ASP A 2 19.29 -68.71 18.93
C ASP A 2 20.61 -68.55 19.67
N ARG A 3 20.96 -67.27 19.81
CA ARG A 3 21.88 -66.71 20.80
C ARG A 3 21.16 -66.47 22.12
N THR A 4 21.95 -66.70 23.16
CA THR A 4 21.64 -66.87 24.56
C THR A 4 21.82 -65.57 25.36
N ARG A 5 21.15 -65.52 26.53
CA ARG A 5 21.40 -64.70 27.77
C ARG A 5 20.83 -63.27 27.74
N TRP A 6 20.22 -62.72 28.80
CA TRP A 6 20.64 -62.73 30.21
C TRP A 6 19.47 -62.69 31.23
N PHE A 7 19.71 -63.36 32.37
CA PHE A 7 19.03 -63.20 33.66
C PHE A 7 19.23 -61.80 34.24
N TRP A 8 18.31 -61.31 35.08
CA TRP A 8 18.59 -60.88 36.47
C TRP A 8 17.27 -60.86 37.27
N THR A 9 17.16 -61.79 38.21
CA THR A 9 16.22 -61.76 39.33
C THR A 9 16.86 -60.97 40.46
N SER A 10 16.12 -60.05 41.08
CA SER A 10 16.27 -59.72 42.50
C SER A 10 14.94 -59.18 43.02
N LEU A 11 14.38 -59.92 43.98
CA LEU A 11 13.18 -59.63 44.76
C LEU A 11 13.63 -59.26 46.19
N PHE A 12 12.81 -58.43 46.87
CA PHE A 12 12.59 -58.25 48.33
C PHE A 12 12.71 -56.78 48.76
N LEU A 13 11.87 -56.20 49.64
CA LEU A 13 10.57 -56.49 50.25
C LEU A 13 10.16 -55.23 51.05
N VAL A 14 8.85 -55.04 51.24
CA VAL A 14 8.15 -54.27 52.30
C VAL A 14 8.23 -52.74 52.32
N GLY A 15 7.06 -52.12 52.13
CA GLY A 15 6.76 -50.77 52.60
C GLY A 15 5.29 -50.46 52.33
N GLY A 16 4.40 -50.85 53.24
CA GLY A 16 2.96 -50.69 53.08
C GLY A 16 2.51 -49.23 53.03
N ALA A 17 1.55 -48.96 52.15
CA ALA A 17 0.56 -47.91 52.32
C ALA A 17 -0.69 -48.31 51.52
N LEU A 18 -1.80 -48.55 52.23
CA LEU A 18 -3.12 -48.60 51.62
C LEU A 18 -3.39 -47.22 50.99
N PHE A 19 -3.47 -47.15 49.66
CA PHE A 19 -4.13 -46.03 48.99
C PHE A 19 -5.57 -46.46 48.67
N THR A 20 -6.52 -45.90 49.41
CA THR A 20 -7.92 -45.89 49.01
C THR A 20 -8.05 -45.16 47.68
N LEU A 21 -8.47 -45.89 46.64
CA LEU A 21 -8.85 -45.34 45.35
C LEU A 21 -10.13 -44.51 45.54
N VAL A 22 -10.00 -43.17 45.54
CA VAL A 22 -11.14 -42.29 45.30
C VAL A 22 -11.30 -42.22 43.78
N ALA A 23 -12.33 -42.88 43.25
CA ALA A 23 -12.73 -42.72 41.87
C ALA A 23 -13.30 -41.31 41.69
N VAL A 24 -12.51 -40.39 41.12
CA VAL A 24 -13.03 -39.13 40.61
C VAL A 24 -13.72 -39.45 39.29
N PRO A 25 -15.02 -39.16 39.11
CA PRO A 25 -15.64 -39.35 37.81
C PRO A 25 -14.94 -38.41 36.82
N VAL A 26 -14.32 -38.99 35.80
CA VAL A 26 -13.96 -38.25 34.58
C VAL A 26 -15.29 -37.87 33.93
N VAL A 27 -15.82 -36.73 34.36
CA VAL A 27 -16.86 -36.02 33.61
C VAL A 27 -16.25 -35.72 32.26
N GLY A 28 -16.86 -36.26 31.21
CA GLY A 28 -16.40 -36.10 29.85
C GLY A 28 -16.16 -34.63 29.54
N GLN A 29 -14.91 -34.28 29.24
CA GLN A 29 -14.63 -33.08 28.48
C GLN A 29 -15.08 -33.36 27.05
N GLN A 30 -16.37 -33.17 26.84
CA GLN A 30 -16.93 -32.83 25.55
C GLN A 30 -16.11 -31.64 25.05
N GLN A 31 -15.46 -31.80 23.91
CA GLN A 31 -14.75 -30.72 23.24
C GLN A 31 -15.76 -29.60 23.01
N ALA A 32 -15.74 -28.60 23.89
CA ALA A 32 -16.32 -27.31 23.60
C ALA A 32 -15.45 -26.73 22.48
N GLN A 33 -15.92 -26.91 21.24
CA GLN A 33 -15.65 -25.96 20.17
C GLN A 33 -15.91 -24.58 20.76
N SER A 34 -14.84 -23.87 21.05
CA SER A 34 -14.92 -22.49 21.46
C SER A 34 -15.42 -21.71 20.26
N ASP A 35 -16.71 -21.40 20.25
CA ASP A 35 -17.25 -20.19 19.63
C ASP A 35 -16.47 -19.02 20.22
N GLN A 36 -15.35 -18.66 19.57
CA GLN A 36 -14.73 -17.38 19.79
C GLN A 36 -15.59 -16.35 19.06
N PRO A 37 -16.10 -15.31 19.75
CA PRO A 37 -16.76 -14.22 19.05
C PRO A 37 -15.74 -13.60 18.08
N GLU A 38 -16.13 -13.48 16.82
CA GLU A 38 -15.38 -12.76 15.77
C GLU A 38 -14.86 -11.45 16.35
N ARG A 39 -13.54 -11.36 16.52
CA ARG A 39 -12.86 -10.20 17.10
C ARG A 39 -12.90 -9.07 16.06
N GLN A 40 -13.91 -8.22 16.17
CA GLN A 40 -14.07 -7.02 15.36
C GLN A 40 -12.90 -6.06 15.66
N GLY A 41 -12.01 -5.85 14.68
CA GLY A 41 -10.86 -4.93 14.78
C GLY A 41 -9.61 -5.31 13.99
N GLU A 42 -9.56 -6.48 13.36
CA GLU A 42 -8.43 -6.84 12.48
C GLU A 42 -8.39 -5.91 11.25
N PHE A 43 -7.27 -5.24 10.99
CA PHE A 43 -6.96 -4.77 9.64
C PHE A 43 -6.81 -6.02 8.77
N GLN A 44 -7.88 -6.38 8.10
CA GLN A 44 -7.86 -7.45 7.12
C GLN A 44 -7.50 -6.81 5.78
N PRO A 45 -6.33 -7.15 5.20
CA PRO A 45 -5.99 -6.62 3.90
C PRO A 45 -7.08 -7.04 2.92
N LEU A 46 -7.64 -6.08 2.19
CA LEU A 46 -8.66 -6.38 1.19
C LEU A 46 -7.97 -6.90 -0.07
N LEU A 47 -7.62 -8.19 -0.05
CA LEU A 47 -6.87 -8.82 -1.13
C LEU A 47 -7.81 -9.23 -2.27
N GLN A 48 -7.46 -8.83 -3.49
CA GLN A 48 -8.17 -9.21 -4.71
C GLN A 48 -7.20 -9.63 -5.81
N LYS A 49 -7.57 -10.64 -6.59
CA LYS A 49 -6.87 -10.95 -7.85
C LYS A 49 -7.03 -9.76 -8.79
N ALA A 50 -5.94 -9.29 -9.37
CA ALA A 50 -5.91 -8.14 -10.27
C ALA A 50 -6.77 -8.38 -11.51
N SER A 51 -6.85 -9.62 -11.99
CA SER A 51 -7.72 -10.00 -13.10
C SER A 51 -9.21 -9.78 -12.80
N HIS A 52 -9.63 -9.83 -11.54
CA HIS A 52 -11.02 -9.55 -11.14
C HIS A 52 -11.37 -8.08 -11.35
N LEU A 53 -10.37 -7.19 -11.30
CA LEU A 53 -10.59 -5.77 -11.54
C LEU A 53 -10.80 -5.45 -13.02
N ILE A 54 -10.28 -6.30 -13.90
CA ILE A 54 -10.44 -6.13 -15.35
C ILE A 54 -11.89 -6.38 -15.74
N GLY A 55 -12.48 -5.44 -16.46
CA GLY A 55 -13.89 -5.44 -16.88
C GLY A 55 -14.86 -4.81 -15.87
N LEU A 56 -14.42 -4.50 -14.64
CA LEU A 56 -15.25 -3.84 -13.65
C LEU A 56 -15.73 -2.49 -14.14
N LYS A 57 -16.98 -2.16 -13.81
CA LYS A 57 -17.58 -0.87 -14.14
C LYS A 57 -16.95 0.22 -13.30
N VAL A 58 -16.69 1.36 -13.91
CA VAL A 58 -16.33 2.59 -13.22
C VAL A 58 -17.50 3.56 -13.32
N GLN A 59 -17.91 4.11 -12.18
CA GLN A 59 -19.02 5.06 -12.10
C GLN A 59 -18.63 6.28 -11.27
N ASN A 60 -19.39 7.37 -11.40
CA ASN A 60 -19.25 8.50 -10.49
C ASN A 60 -20.14 8.32 -9.24
N PRO A 61 -20.04 9.21 -8.23
CA PRO A 61 -20.88 9.14 -7.03
C PRO A 61 -22.40 9.21 -7.31
N ALA A 62 -22.81 9.82 -8.42
CA ALA A 62 -24.19 9.84 -8.88
C ALA A 62 -24.64 8.51 -9.55
N GLY A 63 -23.76 7.51 -9.65
CA GLY A 63 -24.03 6.20 -10.25
C GLY A 63 -23.96 6.19 -11.78
N GLU A 64 -23.51 7.28 -12.40
CA GLU A 64 -23.37 7.36 -13.86
C GLU A 64 -22.20 6.53 -14.36
N ASP A 65 -22.40 5.80 -15.45
CA ASP A 65 -21.37 4.97 -16.07
C ASP A 65 -20.30 5.83 -16.77
N LEU A 66 -19.05 5.62 -16.37
CA LEU A 66 -17.85 6.26 -16.92
C LEU A 66 -17.05 5.33 -17.84
N GLY A 67 -17.28 4.01 -17.79
CA GLY A 67 -16.58 3.00 -18.59
C GLY A 67 -16.23 1.75 -17.79
N ARG A 68 -15.23 1.00 -18.27
CA ARG A 68 -14.74 -0.22 -17.63
C ARG A 68 -13.23 -0.23 -17.51
N ILE A 69 -12.70 -0.89 -16.49
CA ILE A 69 -11.25 -1.12 -16.38
C ILE A 69 -10.83 -2.11 -17.47
N ASP A 70 -9.87 -1.73 -18.30
CA ASP A 70 -9.29 -2.56 -19.35
C ASP A 70 -7.96 -3.20 -18.92
N ASP A 71 -7.13 -2.44 -18.20
CA ASP A 71 -5.83 -2.91 -17.73
C ASP A 71 -5.45 -2.18 -16.44
N LEU A 72 -4.41 -2.69 -15.77
CA LEU A 72 -3.75 -2.01 -14.65
C LEU A 72 -2.30 -1.75 -15.00
N VAL A 73 -1.78 -0.62 -14.55
CA VAL A 73 -0.40 -0.22 -14.75
C VAL A 73 0.32 -0.33 -13.41
N LEU A 74 1.17 -1.32 -13.32
CA LEU A 74 1.94 -1.71 -12.14
C LEU A 74 3.28 -0.98 -12.14
N SER A 75 3.67 -0.44 -10.99
CA SER A 75 4.99 0.14 -10.76
C SER A 75 5.86 -0.87 -10.01
N ALA A 76 6.80 -1.49 -10.72
CA ALA A 76 7.68 -2.52 -10.15
C ALA A 76 8.67 -1.97 -9.11
N ASN A 77 8.94 -0.66 -9.12
CA ASN A 77 9.85 -0.03 -8.15
C ASN A 77 9.14 0.36 -6.84
N GLU A 78 7.81 0.34 -6.86
CA GLU A 78 6.95 0.88 -5.82
C GLU A 78 5.95 -0.14 -5.27
N ASP A 79 5.97 -1.35 -5.83
CA ASP A 79 5.10 -2.48 -5.49
C ASP A 79 3.63 -2.09 -5.39
N ARG A 80 3.15 -1.29 -6.35
CA ARG A 80 1.77 -0.81 -6.38
C ARG A 80 1.21 -0.67 -7.78
N VAL A 81 -0.10 -0.60 -7.87
CA VAL A 81 -0.82 -0.11 -9.04
C VAL A 81 -0.70 1.41 -9.05
N SER A 82 -0.18 1.96 -10.14
CA SER A 82 -0.11 3.40 -10.34
C SER A 82 -1.35 3.94 -11.05
N TYR A 83 -1.83 3.22 -12.06
CA TYR A 83 -3.01 3.61 -12.82
C TYR A 83 -3.93 2.43 -13.09
N ALA A 84 -5.24 2.63 -12.98
CA ALA A 84 -6.21 1.81 -13.68
C ALA A 84 -6.47 2.43 -15.06
N VAL A 85 -6.56 1.60 -16.09
CA VAL A 85 -6.79 2.06 -17.44
C VAL A 85 -8.26 1.90 -17.76
N LEU A 86 -8.97 3.01 -17.87
CA LEU A 86 -10.39 3.05 -18.17
C LEU A 86 -10.59 3.05 -19.67
N ALA A 87 -11.25 2.02 -20.21
CA ALA A 87 -11.77 2.00 -21.56
C ALA A 87 -13.20 2.54 -21.58
N ARG A 88 -13.44 3.47 -22.52
CA ARG A 88 -14.78 3.99 -22.79
C ARG A 88 -15.12 3.75 -24.26
N GLY A 89 -16.14 2.93 -24.48
CA GLY A 89 -16.66 2.64 -25.82
C GLY A 89 -17.11 3.92 -26.52
N GLY A 90 -16.57 4.16 -27.71
CA GLY A 90 -16.98 5.28 -28.56
C GLY A 90 -18.43 5.12 -29.02
N PHE A 91 -19.26 6.15 -28.85
CA PHE A 91 -20.54 6.22 -29.56
C PHE A 91 -20.24 6.16 -31.07
N LEU A 92 -20.88 5.22 -31.77
CA LEU A 92 -20.83 5.05 -33.24
C LEU A 92 -19.58 4.37 -33.83
N GLY A 93 -18.93 3.44 -33.12
CA GLY A 93 -18.04 2.45 -33.75
C GLY A 93 -16.70 2.95 -34.29
N ILE A 94 -16.22 4.12 -33.83
CA ILE A 94 -14.87 4.60 -34.09
C ILE A 94 -14.10 4.72 -32.76
N GLY A 95 -13.19 3.76 -32.54
CA GLY A 95 -12.06 3.82 -31.60
C GLY A 95 -12.39 3.98 -30.12
N ASP A 96 -12.16 2.93 -29.33
CA ASP A 96 -12.14 3.04 -27.86
C ASP A 96 -11.09 4.07 -27.41
N LYS A 97 -11.51 5.05 -26.60
CA LYS A 97 -10.61 6.03 -25.98
C LYS A 97 -10.27 5.54 -24.56
N TYR A 98 -8.98 5.49 -24.26
CA TYR A 98 -8.44 4.99 -23.00
C TYR A 98 -8.02 6.16 -22.12
N PHE A 99 -8.21 6.02 -20.80
CA PHE A 99 -7.81 7.02 -19.81
C PHE A 99 -7.01 6.36 -18.70
N ALA A 100 -5.87 6.94 -18.34
CA ALA A 100 -5.11 6.48 -17.18
C ALA A 100 -5.65 7.19 -15.93
N ILE A 101 -6.30 6.44 -15.06
CA ILE A 101 -6.85 6.94 -13.81
C ILE A 101 -5.86 6.61 -12.69
N PRO A 102 -5.29 7.61 -11.98
CA PRO A 102 -4.47 7.35 -10.81
C PRO A 102 -5.20 6.45 -9.82
N TRP A 103 -4.52 5.43 -9.28
CA TRP A 103 -5.16 4.52 -8.31
C TRP A 103 -5.75 5.27 -7.12
N SER A 104 -5.07 6.33 -6.66
CA SER A 104 -5.51 7.19 -5.55
C SER A 104 -6.79 7.98 -5.83
N ALA A 105 -7.23 8.09 -7.08
CA ALA A 105 -8.48 8.76 -7.45
C ALA A 105 -9.68 7.80 -7.49
N LEU A 106 -9.44 6.50 -7.32
CA LEU A 106 -10.47 5.46 -7.33
C LEU A 106 -10.80 5.01 -5.91
N THR A 107 -12.07 4.71 -5.70
CA THR A 107 -12.56 4.09 -4.47
C THR A 107 -13.42 2.88 -4.80
N MET A 108 -13.37 1.83 -3.98
CA MET A 108 -14.27 0.69 -4.15
C MET A 108 -15.65 1.07 -3.60
N SER A 109 -16.71 0.81 -4.37
CA SER A 109 -18.07 0.90 -3.83
C SER A 109 -18.35 -0.30 -2.94
N ALA A 110 -18.71 -0.07 -1.67
CA ALA A 110 -19.14 -1.15 -0.77
C ALA A 110 -20.51 -1.75 -1.15
N ALA A 111 -21.28 -1.06 -2.00
CA ALA A 111 -22.64 -1.43 -2.36
C ALA A 111 -22.76 -2.23 -3.66
N ASN A 112 -21.80 -2.08 -4.58
CA ASN A 112 -21.81 -2.68 -5.92
C ASN A 112 -20.38 -3.07 -6.30
N ASP A 113 -20.19 -4.16 -7.06
CA ASP A 113 -18.89 -4.54 -7.66
C ASP A 113 -18.46 -3.54 -8.75
N ALA A 114 -18.16 -2.31 -8.34
CA ALA A 114 -17.83 -1.18 -9.20
C ALA A 114 -16.84 -0.26 -8.49
N MET A 115 -15.96 0.34 -9.30
CA MET A 115 -15.05 1.37 -8.85
C MET A 115 -15.72 2.74 -9.00
N VAL A 116 -15.52 3.62 -8.04
CA VAL A 116 -16.05 4.98 -8.03
C VAL A 116 -14.92 5.96 -8.32
N LEU A 117 -15.14 6.82 -9.32
CA LEU A 117 -14.27 7.93 -9.69
C LEU A 117 -15.05 9.24 -9.53
N ASP A 118 -14.52 10.15 -8.72
CA ASP A 118 -15.16 11.43 -8.37
C ASP A 118 -15.00 12.48 -9.48
N VAL A 119 -15.54 12.19 -10.67
CA VAL A 119 -15.43 13.03 -11.87
C VAL A 119 -16.74 13.03 -12.67
N GLU A 120 -17.09 14.20 -13.20
CA GLU A 120 -18.23 14.39 -14.10
C GLU A 120 -18.01 13.67 -15.44
N LYS A 121 -19.06 13.01 -15.96
CA LYS A 121 -18.98 12.23 -17.20
C LYS A 121 -18.54 13.05 -18.42
N ASP A 122 -18.97 14.31 -18.49
CA ASP A 122 -18.63 15.21 -19.58
C ASP A 122 -17.19 15.74 -19.48
N ARG A 123 -16.69 15.96 -18.26
CA ARG A 123 -15.29 16.33 -18.02
C ARG A 123 -14.33 15.20 -18.35
N LEU A 124 -14.73 13.95 -18.11
CA LEU A 124 -13.96 12.79 -18.53
C LEU A 124 -13.76 12.73 -20.07
N LYS A 125 -14.64 13.33 -20.88
CA LYS A 125 -14.42 13.46 -22.33
C LYS A 125 -13.20 14.32 -22.65
N ALA A 126 -12.99 15.38 -21.87
CA ALA A 126 -11.89 16.33 -21.99
C ALA A 126 -10.58 15.81 -21.35
N ALA A 127 -10.66 14.75 -20.54
CA ALA A 127 -9.49 14.16 -19.92
C ALA A 127 -8.43 13.73 -20.94
N PRO A 128 -7.12 13.84 -20.59
CA PRO A 128 -6.04 13.28 -21.38
C PRO A 128 -6.25 11.79 -21.58
N GLY A 129 -6.57 11.40 -22.81
CA GLY A 129 -6.75 10.01 -23.19
C GLY A 129 -5.76 9.59 -24.26
N PHE A 130 -5.66 8.29 -24.46
CA PHE A 130 -4.78 7.68 -25.45
C PHE A 130 -5.51 6.57 -26.22
N ASN A 131 -4.87 6.09 -27.28
CA ASN A 131 -5.39 5.01 -28.10
C ASN A 131 -4.85 3.67 -27.57
N LYS A 132 -5.66 2.62 -27.57
CA LYS A 132 -5.28 1.26 -27.16
C LYS A 132 -4.04 0.71 -27.88
N ASP A 133 -3.79 1.15 -29.11
CA ASP A 133 -2.67 0.71 -29.93
C ASP A 133 -1.41 1.58 -29.72
N ASN A 134 -1.54 2.74 -29.05
CA ASN A 134 -0.44 3.66 -28.81
C ASN A 134 -0.47 4.21 -27.38
N TRP A 135 0.13 3.45 -26.47
CA TRP A 135 0.19 3.79 -25.05
C TRP A 135 1.27 4.84 -24.78
N PRO A 136 0.98 5.85 -23.93
CA PRO A 136 1.96 6.85 -23.56
C PRO A 136 3.10 6.23 -22.76
N ASN A 137 4.26 6.89 -22.75
CA ASN A 137 5.32 6.54 -21.81
C ASN A 137 4.89 6.97 -20.40
N MET A 138 4.18 6.10 -19.70
CA MET A 138 3.71 6.35 -18.32
C MET A 138 4.87 6.50 -17.32
N GLY A 139 6.06 6.05 -17.74
CA GLY A 139 7.39 6.32 -17.16
C GLY A 139 7.86 7.77 -17.17
N ASP A 140 7.25 8.63 -17.98
CA ASP A 140 7.64 10.03 -18.11
C ASP A 140 7.05 10.85 -16.94
N PRO A 141 7.89 11.45 -16.08
CA PRO A 141 7.43 12.25 -14.96
C PRO A 141 6.52 13.42 -15.37
N ARG A 142 6.72 14.02 -16.55
CA ARG A 142 5.88 15.14 -17.01
C ARG A 142 4.48 14.68 -17.39
N TRP A 143 4.39 13.54 -18.06
CA TRP A 143 3.10 12.94 -18.40
C TRP A 143 2.35 12.52 -17.14
N SER A 144 3.05 11.82 -16.23
CA SER A 144 2.51 11.39 -14.94
C SER A 144 1.99 12.57 -14.12
N GLN A 145 2.79 13.64 -14.00
CA GLN A 145 2.38 14.85 -13.26
C GLN A 145 1.12 15.48 -13.87
N GLY A 146 1.06 15.63 -15.20
CA GLY A 146 -0.11 16.21 -15.86
C GLY A 146 -1.40 15.38 -15.68
N VAL A 147 -1.28 14.05 -15.71
CA VAL A 147 -2.41 13.15 -15.44
C VAL A 147 -2.89 13.28 -14.00
N HIS A 148 -1.98 13.22 -13.03
CA HIS A 148 -2.33 13.36 -11.61
C HIS A 148 -2.96 14.73 -11.31
N GLN A 149 -2.39 15.81 -11.84
CA GLN A 149 -2.92 17.17 -11.66
C GLN A 149 -4.35 17.28 -12.20
N PHE A 150 -4.62 16.76 -13.40
CA PHE A 150 -5.96 16.75 -13.97
C PHE A 150 -6.97 16.09 -13.03
N TYR A 151 -6.71 14.86 -12.56
CA TYR A 151 -7.66 14.16 -11.69
C TYR A 151 -7.80 14.79 -10.29
N GLN A 152 -6.76 15.46 -9.79
CA GLN A 152 -6.86 16.24 -8.56
C GLN A 152 -7.79 17.43 -8.72
N GLU A 153 -7.56 18.29 -9.72
CA GLU A 153 -8.37 19.47 -10.00
C GLU A 153 -9.84 19.11 -10.25
N GLU A 154 -10.11 18.05 -11.03
CA GLU A 154 -11.47 17.62 -11.35
C GLU A 154 -12.20 17.05 -10.12
N SER A 155 -11.52 16.31 -9.25
CA SER A 155 -12.13 15.81 -8.01
C SER A 155 -12.55 16.95 -7.08
N GLN A 156 -11.78 18.05 -7.05
CA GLN A 156 -12.15 19.23 -6.26
C GLN A 156 -13.33 19.98 -6.88
N GLN A 157 -13.31 20.17 -8.21
CA GLN A 157 -14.41 20.83 -8.92
C GLN A 157 -15.73 20.06 -8.85
N TYR A 158 -15.72 18.73 -8.99
CA TYR A 158 -16.94 17.94 -8.88
C TYR A 158 -17.57 18.07 -7.49
N ARG A 159 -16.74 18.13 -6.44
CA ARG A 159 -17.19 18.34 -5.05
C ARG A 159 -17.72 19.75 -4.80
N GLU A 160 -17.19 20.75 -5.52
CA GLU A 160 -17.63 22.15 -5.45
C GLU A 160 -18.92 22.40 -6.23
N ASN A 161 -19.12 21.70 -7.35
CA ASN A 161 -20.29 21.82 -8.23
C ASN A 161 -21.52 21.01 -7.75
N GLN A 162 -21.37 20.17 -6.71
CA GLN A 162 -22.54 19.62 -6.03
C GLN A 162 -23.31 20.76 -5.34
N PRO A 163 -24.66 20.77 -5.38
CA PRO A 163 -25.45 21.91 -4.94
C PRO A 163 -25.19 22.21 -3.46
N THR A 164 -24.33 23.19 -3.23
CA THR A 164 -24.22 23.96 -2.01
C THR A 164 -24.83 25.33 -2.33
N ASN A 165 -25.74 25.78 -1.46
CA ASN A 165 -26.36 27.09 -1.62
C ASN A 165 -25.28 28.18 -1.56
N GLY A 166 -25.15 28.96 -2.65
CA GLY A 166 -24.80 30.38 -2.59
C GLY A 166 -23.34 30.78 -2.90
N ASP A 167 -23.20 31.38 -4.08
CA ASP A 167 -22.55 32.68 -4.33
C ASP A 167 -21.04 32.79 -4.71
N VAL A 168 -20.88 32.99 -6.04
CA VAL A 168 -20.05 33.93 -6.84
C VAL A 168 -18.50 33.95 -6.83
N SER A 169 -17.94 33.40 -7.92
CA SER A 169 -17.08 34.01 -8.97
C SER A 169 -15.83 34.85 -8.65
N ALA A 170 -14.68 34.45 -9.24
CA ALA A 170 -13.72 35.28 -10.00
C ALA A 170 -12.64 34.34 -10.60
N GLU A 171 -12.61 34.08 -11.91
CA GLU A 171 -11.79 34.75 -12.95
C GLU A 171 -10.27 34.47 -12.88
N ALA A 172 -9.79 33.82 -13.95
CA ALA A 172 -8.42 33.39 -14.18
C ALA A 172 -7.64 34.44 -14.98
N GLU A 173 -6.35 34.60 -14.67
CA GLU A 173 -5.38 35.26 -15.54
C GLU A 173 -4.28 34.29 -16.00
N THR A 174 -3.89 34.47 -17.26
CA THR A 174 -2.96 33.66 -18.05
C THR A 174 -1.69 34.47 -18.33
N ALA A 175 -0.50 33.88 -18.17
CA ALA A 175 0.76 34.22 -18.88
C ALA A 175 1.86 33.25 -18.37
N ASP A 176 2.48 32.36 -19.14
CA ASP A 176 3.38 32.45 -20.31
C ASP A 176 4.79 31.96 -19.91
N GLN A 177 5.38 31.11 -20.74
CA GLN A 177 6.65 30.39 -20.49
C GLN A 177 7.86 31.20 -21.00
N PRO A 178 9.08 30.90 -20.52
CA PRO A 178 10.01 30.28 -21.46
C PRO A 178 10.83 29.12 -20.86
N GLY A 179 11.08 28.11 -21.68
CA GLY A 179 11.73 26.87 -21.30
C GLY A 179 13.26 26.89 -21.22
N GLN A 180 13.82 25.81 -20.69
CA GLN A 180 15.06 25.25 -21.19
C GLN A 180 15.17 23.75 -20.90
N ARG A 181 15.57 23.02 -21.94
CA ARG A 181 15.90 21.59 -21.92
C ARG A 181 17.16 21.38 -21.08
N THR A 182 17.13 20.37 -20.22
CA THR A 182 18.31 19.51 -20.04
C THR A 182 17.86 18.09 -19.76
N THR A 183 18.26 17.19 -20.64
CA THR A 183 18.05 15.75 -20.59
C THR A 183 18.89 15.13 -19.48
N VAL A 184 18.27 14.62 -18.42
CA VAL A 184 18.93 13.79 -17.41
C VAL A 184 18.52 12.34 -17.64
N ALA A 185 19.52 11.46 -17.72
CA ALA A 185 19.36 10.06 -18.07
C ALA A 185 18.52 9.31 -17.03
N LYS A 186 17.41 8.76 -17.55
CA LYS A 186 16.53 7.69 -17.10
C LYS A 186 17.08 6.76 -16.01
N ASP A 187 16.66 7.00 -14.78
CA ASP A 187 16.27 5.90 -13.90
C ASP A 187 14.81 5.63 -14.25
N LYS A 188 14.61 4.63 -15.11
CA LYS A 188 13.32 4.41 -15.75
C LYS A 188 12.42 3.75 -14.70
N MET A 189 11.41 4.48 -14.21
CA MET A 189 10.34 3.86 -13.44
C MET A 189 9.75 2.72 -14.29
N GLU A 190 9.89 1.48 -13.82
CA GLU A 190 9.49 0.30 -14.58
C GLU A 190 7.99 0.08 -14.42
N PHE A 191 7.23 0.80 -15.25
CA PHE A 191 5.81 0.54 -15.42
C PHE A 191 5.60 -0.70 -16.29
N ARG A 192 4.74 -1.59 -15.84
CA ARG A 192 4.27 -2.74 -16.62
C ARG A 192 2.75 -2.77 -16.61
N ARG A 193 2.18 -3.11 -17.75
CA ARG A 193 0.77 -3.47 -17.82
C ARG A 193 0.55 -4.82 -17.17
N LEU A 194 -0.56 -5.01 -16.47
CA LEU A 194 -0.94 -6.30 -15.91
C LEU A 194 -1.05 -7.34 -17.02
N SER A 195 -1.63 -6.97 -18.17
CA SER A 195 -1.68 -7.83 -19.38
C SER A 195 -0.32 -8.26 -19.93
N LYS A 196 0.78 -7.60 -19.53
CA LYS A 196 2.16 -7.96 -19.86
C LYS A 196 2.90 -8.66 -18.73
N VAL A 197 2.30 -8.73 -17.55
CA VAL A 197 2.84 -9.48 -16.41
C VAL A 197 2.24 -10.88 -16.38
N ILE A 198 0.94 -10.99 -16.58
CA ILE A 198 0.26 -12.29 -16.67
C ILE A 198 0.81 -13.06 -17.88
N GLY A 199 1.13 -14.34 -17.66
CA GLY A 199 1.77 -15.24 -18.62
C GLY A 199 3.29 -15.08 -18.75
N THR A 200 3.93 -14.22 -17.95
CA THR A 200 5.39 -14.07 -17.97
C THR A 200 6.07 -15.22 -17.22
N GLU A 201 7.08 -15.83 -17.83
CA GLU A 201 7.83 -16.93 -17.22
C GLU A 201 8.66 -16.46 -16.02
N VAL A 202 8.66 -17.25 -14.95
CA VAL A 202 9.47 -17.04 -13.74
C VAL A 202 10.58 -18.10 -13.66
N LYS A 203 11.82 -17.66 -13.46
CA LYS A 203 13.00 -18.53 -13.34
C LYS A 203 13.72 -18.31 -12.02
N ASN A 204 14.40 -19.34 -11.54
CA ASN A 204 15.30 -19.19 -10.40
C ASN A 204 16.71 -18.71 -10.80
N LEU A 205 17.64 -18.68 -9.84
CA LEU A 205 19.03 -18.27 -10.06
C LEU A 205 19.77 -19.15 -11.07
N GLU A 206 19.46 -20.44 -11.11
CA GLU A 206 20.04 -21.41 -12.03
C GLU A 206 19.38 -21.40 -13.42
N GLY A 207 18.37 -20.54 -13.63
CA GLY A 207 17.62 -20.47 -14.89
C GLY A 207 16.57 -21.56 -15.05
N VAL A 208 16.28 -22.33 -13.99
CA VAL A 208 15.21 -23.34 -13.97
C VAL A 208 13.85 -22.63 -13.94
N SER A 209 12.95 -23.06 -14.82
CA SER A 209 11.58 -22.55 -14.89
C SER A 209 10.76 -22.98 -13.67
N LEU A 210 10.27 -21.97 -12.94
CA LEU A 210 9.41 -22.11 -11.78
C LEU A 210 7.92 -22.12 -12.16
N GLY A 211 7.57 -21.69 -13.37
CA GLY A 211 6.20 -21.53 -13.83
C GLY A 211 6.00 -20.18 -14.50
N ASP A 212 4.74 -19.86 -14.79
CA ASP A 212 4.32 -18.57 -15.36
C ASP A 212 3.54 -17.76 -14.31
N VAL A 213 3.50 -16.43 -14.45
CA VAL A 213 2.66 -15.59 -13.60
C VAL A 213 1.20 -15.73 -14.04
N GLU A 214 0.39 -16.44 -13.29
CA GLU A 214 -1.06 -16.60 -13.55
C GLU A 214 -1.85 -15.38 -13.10
N ASN A 215 -1.48 -14.79 -11.96
CA ASN A 215 -2.18 -13.62 -11.44
C ASN A 215 -1.30 -12.74 -10.56
N VAL A 216 -1.83 -11.56 -10.20
CA VAL A 216 -1.25 -10.67 -9.20
C VAL A 216 -2.33 -10.36 -8.16
N VAL A 217 -2.00 -10.47 -6.88
CA VAL A 217 -2.91 -10.15 -5.78
C VAL A 217 -2.60 -8.74 -5.30
N ILE A 218 -3.63 -7.90 -5.25
CA ILE A 218 -3.56 -6.50 -4.86
C ILE A 218 -4.28 -6.31 -3.53
N ASP A 219 -3.69 -5.56 -2.61
CA ASP A 219 -4.42 -4.93 -1.51
C ASP A 219 -5.13 -3.68 -2.04
N MET A 220 -6.46 -3.74 -2.02
CA MET A 220 -7.34 -2.72 -2.57
C MET A 220 -7.31 -1.38 -1.83
N HIS A 221 -6.78 -1.31 -0.60
CA HIS A 221 -6.71 -0.06 0.17
C HIS A 221 -5.69 0.92 -0.41
N GLU A 222 -4.46 0.46 -0.66
CA GLU A 222 -3.36 1.28 -1.18
C GLU A 222 -3.00 0.95 -2.64
N GLY A 223 -3.63 -0.07 -3.23
CA GLY A 223 -3.26 -0.61 -4.54
C GLY A 223 -1.94 -1.38 -4.50
N ARG A 224 -1.56 -1.92 -3.34
CA ARG A 224 -0.26 -2.58 -3.16
C ARG A 224 -0.25 -3.96 -3.80
N LEU A 225 0.82 -4.29 -4.52
CA LEU A 225 1.06 -5.62 -5.06
C LEU A 225 1.58 -6.50 -3.92
N VAL A 226 0.83 -7.55 -3.58
CA VAL A 226 1.11 -8.40 -2.43
C VAL A 226 1.74 -9.72 -2.88
N TYR A 227 1.08 -10.42 -3.79
CA TYR A 227 1.55 -11.72 -4.30
C TYR A 227 1.54 -11.76 -5.82
N ALA A 228 2.51 -12.41 -6.42
CA ALA A 228 2.33 -13.05 -7.73
C ALA A 228 1.81 -14.48 -7.49
N ILE A 229 0.78 -14.89 -8.22
CA ILE A 229 0.34 -16.28 -8.26
C ILE A 229 1.07 -16.93 -9.43
N LEU A 230 1.91 -17.91 -9.14
CA LEU A 230 2.65 -18.68 -10.12
C LEU A 230 1.88 -19.94 -10.43
N SER A 231 1.88 -20.36 -11.69
CA SER A 231 1.30 -21.62 -12.11
C SER A 231 2.30 -22.49 -12.86
N TRP A 232 2.19 -23.80 -12.71
CA TRP A 232 2.93 -24.75 -13.53
C TRP A 232 2.19 -26.07 -13.66
N GLY A 233 2.44 -26.74 -14.79
CA GLY A 233 1.76 -27.99 -15.09
C GLY A 233 0.30 -27.78 -15.47
N GLY A 234 -0.37 -28.86 -15.87
CA GLY A 234 -1.72 -28.81 -16.40
C GLY A 234 -1.78 -28.60 -17.92
N ILE A 235 -2.89 -29.04 -18.50
CA ILE A 235 -3.22 -28.84 -19.92
C ILE A 235 -4.57 -28.12 -19.93
N LEU A 236 -4.61 -26.90 -20.50
CA LEU A 236 -5.85 -26.12 -20.63
C LEU A 236 -6.63 -25.96 -19.30
N GLY A 237 -5.93 -25.63 -18.21
CA GLY A 237 -6.54 -25.42 -16.88
C GLY A 237 -6.89 -26.69 -16.11
N ILE A 238 -6.59 -27.88 -16.65
CA ILE A 238 -6.81 -29.16 -15.95
C ILE A 238 -5.50 -29.62 -15.32
N GLY A 239 -5.49 -29.74 -13.99
CA GLY A 239 -4.34 -30.25 -13.22
C GLY A 239 -3.20 -29.24 -13.06
N GLU A 240 -3.51 -27.95 -13.12
CA GLU A 240 -2.57 -26.87 -12.86
C GLU A 240 -2.31 -26.71 -11.36
N GLU A 241 -1.03 -26.63 -10.98
CA GLU A 241 -0.62 -26.33 -9.61
C GLU A 241 -0.30 -24.84 -9.51
N LEU A 242 -0.79 -24.20 -8.45
CA LEU A 242 -0.60 -22.77 -8.17
C LEU A 242 0.19 -22.56 -6.89
N ALA A 243 1.02 -21.53 -6.82
CA ALA A 243 1.59 -21.04 -5.57
C ALA A 243 1.69 -19.52 -5.53
N ALA A 244 1.44 -18.94 -4.36
CA ALA A 244 1.66 -17.51 -4.13
C ALA A 244 3.13 -17.24 -3.75
N ALA A 245 3.73 -16.26 -4.40
CA ALA A 245 5.05 -15.72 -4.07
C ALA A 245 4.93 -14.22 -3.74
N PRO A 246 5.60 -13.71 -2.68
CA PRO A 246 5.60 -12.28 -2.39
C PRO A 246 6.05 -11.46 -3.60
N TRP A 247 5.26 -10.47 -4.01
CA TRP A 247 5.58 -9.65 -5.18
C TRP A 247 6.97 -9.00 -5.06
N SER A 248 7.32 -8.56 -3.85
CA SER A 248 8.62 -7.95 -3.54
C SER A 248 9.83 -8.90 -3.70
N ALA A 249 9.61 -10.21 -3.76
CA ALA A 249 10.66 -11.19 -4.01
C ALA A 249 10.92 -11.42 -5.52
N LEU A 250 10.01 -10.96 -6.39
CA LEU A 250 10.18 -11.09 -7.83
C LEU A 250 11.07 -9.96 -8.37
N GLU A 251 12.12 -10.35 -9.07
CA GLU A 251 12.98 -9.42 -9.79
C GLU A 251 12.69 -9.47 -11.28
N ALA A 252 12.29 -8.35 -11.84
CA ALA A 252 12.09 -8.28 -13.26
C ALA A 252 13.37 -8.38 -14.08
N ARG A 253 13.31 -9.09 -15.20
CA ARG A 253 14.40 -9.18 -16.20
C ARG A 253 13.88 -8.72 -17.57
N PRO A 254 13.69 -7.40 -17.80
CA PRO A 254 13.05 -6.89 -19.02
C PRO A 254 13.70 -7.30 -20.33
N ARG A 255 15.02 -7.56 -20.33
CA ARG A 255 15.75 -8.01 -21.54
C ARG A 255 15.44 -9.45 -21.92
N LEU A 256 15.01 -10.26 -20.96
CA LEU A 256 14.73 -11.68 -21.14
C LEU A 256 13.23 -11.97 -21.20
N ASP A 257 12.39 -10.95 -20.95
CA ASP A 257 10.94 -11.08 -20.79
C ASP A 257 10.56 -12.15 -19.75
N THR A 258 11.30 -12.17 -18.63
CA THR A 258 11.07 -13.09 -17.51
C THR A 258 11.11 -12.36 -16.17
N PHE A 259 10.60 -13.01 -15.13
CA PHE A 259 10.93 -12.71 -13.74
C PHE A 259 11.98 -13.68 -13.20
N ARG A 260 12.78 -13.22 -12.25
CA ARG A 260 13.68 -14.02 -11.44
C ARG A 260 13.14 -14.10 -10.02
N LEU A 261 13.16 -15.28 -9.42
CA LEU A 261 12.74 -15.52 -8.04
C LEU A 261 13.73 -16.47 -7.37
N ASP A 262 14.32 -16.04 -6.26
CA ASP A 262 15.38 -16.79 -5.57
C ASP A 262 14.81 -17.91 -4.68
N VAL A 263 14.20 -18.92 -5.30
CA VAL A 263 13.74 -20.15 -4.63
C VAL A 263 13.87 -21.37 -5.55
N THR A 264 13.80 -22.56 -4.95
CA THR A 264 13.75 -23.81 -5.71
C THR A 264 12.31 -24.17 -6.10
N LYS A 265 12.15 -24.94 -7.19
CA LYS A 265 10.84 -25.48 -7.60
C LYS A 265 10.22 -26.39 -6.54
N ASN A 266 11.04 -27.13 -5.78
CA ASN A 266 10.54 -27.98 -4.69
C ASN A 266 10.01 -27.14 -3.52
N SER A 267 10.62 -25.98 -3.23
CA SER A 267 10.11 -25.03 -2.24
C SER A 267 8.72 -24.53 -2.63
N LEU A 268 8.51 -24.14 -3.89
CA LEU A 268 7.19 -23.73 -4.39
C LEU A 268 6.16 -24.86 -4.33
N LYS A 269 6.54 -26.09 -4.71
CA LYS A 269 5.65 -27.26 -4.60
C LYS A 269 5.17 -27.55 -3.18
N SER A 270 5.97 -27.23 -2.16
CA SER A 270 5.58 -27.45 -0.76
C SER A 270 4.43 -26.55 -0.29
N ILE A 271 4.17 -25.45 -1.00
CA ILE A 271 3.09 -24.50 -0.72
C ILE A 271 2.03 -24.46 -1.82
N ALA A 272 2.12 -25.38 -2.79
CA ALA A 272 1.24 -25.40 -3.94
C ALA A 272 -0.18 -25.85 -3.59
N TYR A 273 -1.15 -25.35 -4.37
CA TYR A 273 -2.56 -25.63 -4.24
C TYR A 273 -3.22 -25.66 -5.62
N ASN A 274 -4.39 -26.28 -5.73
CA ASN A 274 -5.21 -26.23 -6.95
C ASN A 274 -6.12 -25.00 -6.90
N GLU A 275 -6.59 -24.49 -8.04
CA GLU A 275 -7.47 -23.32 -8.08
C GLU A 275 -8.74 -23.47 -7.23
N GLY A 276 -9.36 -24.66 -7.21
CA GLY A 276 -10.55 -24.94 -6.40
C GLY A 276 -10.30 -24.98 -4.89
N ASP A 277 -9.03 -25.13 -4.47
CA ASP A 277 -8.59 -25.22 -3.08
C ASP A 277 -7.74 -24.00 -2.70
N ALA A 278 -7.96 -22.87 -3.38
CA ALA A 278 -7.16 -21.66 -3.17
C ALA A 278 -7.26 -21.19 -1.70
N PRO A 279 -6.11 -20.98 -1.03
CA PRO A 279 -6.08 -20.55 0.35
C PRO A 279 -6.52 -19.08 0.48
N ASP A 280 -7.05 -18.74 1.64
CA ASP A 280 -7.25 -17.33 1.99
C ASP A 280 -5.90 -16.66 2.24
N LEU A 281 -5.46 -15.86 1.26
CA LEU A 281 -4.20 -15.14 1.30
C LEU A 281 -4.20 -13.98 2.31
N SER A 282 -5.38 -13.56 2.79
CA SER A 282 -5.50 -12.54 3.83
C SER A 282 -5.27 -13.12 5.23
N ASN A 283 -5.33 -14.46 5.37
CA ASN A 283 -5.09 -15.15 6.63
C ASN A 283 -3.65 -14.93 7.14
N PRO A 284 -3.46 -14.31 8.33
CA PRO A 284 -2.12 -13.96 8.82
C PRO A 284 -1.21 -15.15 9.11
N ALA A 285 -1.74 -16.32 9.46
CA ALA A 285 -0.95 -17.53 9.70
C ALA A 285 -0.49 -18.17 8.38
N TYR A 286 -1.37 -18.19 7.37
CA TYR A 286 -1.03 -18.68 6.04
C TYR A 286 0.03 -17.80 5.38
N ALA A 287 -0.19 -16.49 5.37
CA ALA A 287 0.74 -15.53 4.77
C ALA A 287 2.12 -15.54 5.42
N ARG A 288 2.23 -15.64 6.76
CA ARG A 288 3.52 -15.83 7.44
C ARG A 288 4.28 -17.05 6.93
N ARG A 289 3.57 -18.16 6.72
CA ARG A 289 4.18 -19.39 6.19
C ARG A 289 4.72 -19.15 4.80
N ILE A 290 3.95 -18.54 3.88
CA ILE A 290 4.44 -18.17 2.55
C ILE A 290 5.72 -17.35 2.69
N HIS A 291 5.65 -16.22 3.39
CA HIS A 291 6.75 -15.27 3.52
C HIS A 291 8.04 -15.91 4.08
N SER A 292 7.90 -16.85 5.02
CA SER A 292 9.05 -17.60 5.57
C SER A 292 9.80 -18.46 4.54
N HIS A 293 9.16 -18.89 3.45
CA HIS A 293 9.84 -19.62 2.37
C HIS A 293 10.69 -18.72 1.47
N PHE A 294 10.55 -17.41 1.56
CA PHE A 294 11.25 -16.41 0.75
C PHE A 294 12.19 -15.53 1.58
N ASP A 295 12.40 -15.86 2.86
CA ASP A 295 13.16 -15.03 3.82
C ASP A 295 12.67 -13.57 3.83
N GLN A 296 11.35 -13.37 3.68
CA GLN A 296 10.69 -12.06 3.73
C GLN A 296 9.77 -12.01 4.96
N GLU A 297 9.51 -10.80 5.46
CA GLU A 297 8.40 -10.55 6.37
C GLU A 297 7.19 -10.04 5.57
N PRO A 298 5.94 -10.42 5.92
CA PRO A 298 4.76 -9.80 5.36
C PRO A 298 4.79 -8.29 5.56
N TYR A 299 4.37 -7.52 4.55
CA TYR A 299 4.46 -6.06 4.62
C TYR A 299 3.70 -5.48 5.83
N TRP A 300 2.63 -6.14 6.28
CA TRP A 300 1.85 -5.75 7.46
C TRP A 300 2.53 -6.11 8.79
N GLN A 301 3.48 -7.04 8.82
CA GLN A 301 4.32 -7.29 10.00
C GLN A 301 5.43 -6.24 10.14
N VAL A 302 5.94 -5.74 9.01
CA VAL A 302 6.89 -4.61 8.95
C VAL A 302 6.25 -3.29 9.43
N PHE A 303 4.91 -3.21 9.44
CA PHE A 303 4.12 -2.13 10.06
C PHE A 303 3.79 -2.35 11.55
N GLY A 304 4.32 -3.43 12.16
CA GLY A 304 4.21 -3.73 13.58
C GLY A 304 2.80 -4.10 14.03
N TYR A 305 2.41 -5.38 13.91
CA TYR A 305 1.28 -5.90 14.69
C TYR A 305 1.68 -7.06 15.59
N VAL A 306 1.64 -6.81 16.89
CA VAL A 306 1.40 -7.76 17.98
C VAL A 306 0.16 -7.23 18.71
N GLU A 307 -0.85 -8.07 18.92
CA GLU A 307 -2.13 -7.85 19.63
C GLU A 307 -2.38 -6.46 20.25
N GLY A 308 -3.40 -5.74 19.77
CA GLY A 308 -3.97 -4.54 20.38
C GLY A 308 -5.49 -4.45 20.17
N ASP A 309 -6.22 -3.87 21.12
CA ASP A 309 -7.69 -3.94 21.28
C ASP A 309 -8.53 -3.10 20.28
N GLY A 310 -7.95 -2.65 19.17
CA GLY A 310 -8.65 -1.94 18.09
C GLY A 310 -8.84 -0.43 18.33
N THR A 311 -8.36 0.13 19.44
CA THR A 311 -8.41 1.57 19.67
C THR A 311 -7.14 2.26 19.17
N LEU A 312 -7.24 3.09 18.12
CA LEU A 312 -6.10 3.87 17.65
C LEU A 312 -5.66 4.87 18.74
N SER A 313 -4.39 4.79 19.13
CA SER A 313 -3.75 5.58 20.17
C SER A 313 -2.81 6.64 19.58
N SER A 314 -2.78 7.80 20.22
CA SER A 314 -1.80 8.85 19.97
C SER A 314 -0.50 8.65 20.75
N GLU A 315 -0.49 7.83 21.81
CA GLU A 315 0.69 7.59 22.68
C GLU A 315 1.99 7.27 21.92
N PRO A 316 1.97 6.46 20.85
CA PRO A 316 3.18 6.10 20.10
C PRO A 316 3.84 7.29 19.42
N TRP A 317 3.10 8.39 19.28
CA TRP A 317 3.57 9.64 18.72
C TRP A 317 4.05 10.63 19.80
N LEU A 318 3.66 10.47 21.06
CA LEU A 318 3.95 11.46 22.11
C LEU A 318 5.43 11.46 22.54
N PRO A 319 5.92 12.58 23.13
CA PRO A 319 7.28 12.66 23.66
C PRO A 319 7.63 11.46 24.57
N GLY A 320 8.83 10.90 24.41
CA GLY A 320 9.30 9.74 25.16
C GLY A 320 8.87 8.38 24.59
N SER A 321 8.14 8.33 23.47
CA SER A 321 7.86 7.06 22.79
C SER A 321 9.10 6.50 22.07
N THR A 322 9.13 5.17 21.87
CA THR A 322 10.19 4.49 21.10
C THR A 322 10.38 5.11 19.71
N TYR A 323 9.30 5.55 19.06
CA TYR A 323 9.40 6.24 17.78
C TYR A 323 10.19 7.55 17.91
N ASN A 324 9.93 8.35 18.94
CA ASN A 324 10.62 9.62 19.15
C ASN A 324 12.07 9.44 19.63
N GLU A 325 12.36 8.40 20.40
CA GLU A 325 13.73 8.05 20.82
C GLU A 325 14.66 7.69 19.65
N ASN A 326 14.12 7.24 18.52
CA ASN A 326 14.92 6.94 17.33
C ASN A 326 15.45 8.19 16.61
N PHE A 327 14.98 9.39 16.95
CA PHE A 327 15.50 10.63 16.37
C PHE A 327 16.82 10.99 17.03
N ASP A 328 17.89 10.99 16.25
CA ASP A 328 19.24 11.33 16.70
C ASP A 328 19.63 12.73 16.17
N PRO A 329 19.72 13.74 17.05
CA PRO A 329 20.08 15.10 16.64
C PRO A 329 21.51 15.21 16.09
N GLU A 330 22.39 14.23 16.36
CA GLU A 330 23.76 14.19 15.83
C GLU A 330 23.81 13.62 14.40
N GLN A 331 22.77 12.91 13.96
CA GLN A 331 22.65 12.31 12.63
C GLN A 331 21.72 13.08 11.69
N ILE A 332 21.57 14.39 11.91
CA ILE A 332 20.74 15.24 11.06
C ILE A 332 21.44 15.50 9.73
N GLN A 333 20.73 15.18 8.64
CA GLN A 333 21.12 15.50 7.27
C GLN A 333 20.00 16.22 6.53
N THR A 334 20.37 16.93 5.46
CA THR A 334 19.42 17.59 4.55
C THR A 334 19.47 16.92 3.19
N ILE A 335 18.33 16.39 2.75
CA ILE A 335 18.17 15.86 1.40
C ILE A 335 17.29 16.79 0.58
N ARG A 336 17.57 16.85 -0.72
CA ARG A 336 16.71 17.51 -1.71
C ARG A 336 16.32 16.50 -2.75
N GLY A 337 15.06 16.52 -3.17
CA GLY A 337 14.60 15.54 -4.13
C GLY A 337 13.16 15.71 -4.55
N THR A 338 12.69 14.72 -5.31
CA THR A 338 11.33 14.66 -5.82
C THR A 338 10.61 13.48 -5.17
N ILE A 339 9.43 13.73 -4.62
CA ILE A 339 8.58 12.69 -4.06
C ILE A 339 8.21 11.70 -5.17
N GLN A 340 8.59 10.44 -4.96
CA GLN A 340 8.18 9.29 -5.76
C GLN A 340 6.95 8.61 -5.16
N SER A 341 6.70 8.73 -3.86
CA SER A 341 5.46 8.21 -3.28
C SER A 341 5.08 8.95 -2.02
N VAL A 342 3.77 9.00 -1.79
CA VAL A 342 3.16 9.32 -0.51
C VAL A 342 2.40 8.09 -0.05
N GLY A 343 2.49 7.76 1.23
CA GLY A 343 1.73 6.67 1.83
C GLY A 343 1.79 6.75 3.34
N THR A 344 1.33 5.71 4.01
CA THR A 344 1.31 5.68 5.46
C THR A 344 2.34 4.71 6.06
N PHE A 345 2.62 4.89 7.35
CA PHE A 345 3.31 3.90 8.19
C PHE A 345 2.72 3.96 9.59
N ARG A 346 3.00 2.96 10.42
CA ARG A 346 2.70 3.01 11.84
C ARG A 346 3.97 2.71 12.66
N PRO A 347 4.29 3.51 13.69
CA PRO A 347 5.42 3.23 14.57
C PRO A 347 5.16 2.00 15.44
N ASP A 348 3.90 1.75 15.80
CA ASP A 348 3.46 0.55 16.48
C ASP A 348 2.02 0.15 16.10
N THR A 349 1.56 -0.92 16.71
CA THR A 349 0.29 -1.62 16.45
C THR A 349 -0.95 -0.75 16.58
N ASN A 350 -1.04 0.05 17.63
CA ASN A 350 -2.23 0.86 17.90
C ASN A 350 -2.03 2.31 17.48
N ALA A 351 -0.87 2.69 16.95
CA ALA A 351 -0.63 4.06 16.54
C ALA A 351 -1.62 4.56 15.49
N LEU A 352 -2.06 5.80 15.66
CA LEU A 352 -2.62 6.60 14.57
C LEU A 352 -1.68 6.54 13.34
N PRO A 353 -2.19 6.62 12.11
CA PRO A 353 -1.36 6.55 10.91
C PRO A 353 -0.36 7.71 10.84
N GLY A 354 0.85 7.38 10.37
CA GLY A 354 1.92 8.31 10.10
C GLY A 354 2.13 8.54 8.61
N LEU A 355 2.64 9.71 8.25
CA LEU A 355 2.96 10.09 6.87
C LEU A 355 4.34 9.57 6.48
N ARG A 356 4.39 8.79 5.38
CA ARG A 356 5.62 8.30 4.76
C ARG A 356 5.78 8.87 3.35
N LEU A 357 6.98 9.39 3.07
CA LEU A 357 7.36 9.80 1.72
C LEU A 357 8.50 8.90 1.21
N ARG A 358 8.54 8.61 -0.09
CA ARG A 358 9.76 8.16 -0.76
C ARG A 358 10.27 9.31 -1.60
N VAL A 359 11.48 9.79 -1.33
CA VAL A 359 12.08 10.94 -2.01
C VAL A 359 13.25 10.45 -2.84
N LYS A 360 13.18 10.67 -4.14
CA LYS A 360 14.33 10.49 -5.02
C LYS A 360 15.24 11.70 -4.89
N THR A 361 16.42 11.50 -4.33
CA THR A 361 17.37 12.56 -4.04
C THR A 361 18.05 13.04 -5.32
N THR A 362 18.57 14.27 -5.31
CA THR A 362 19.23 14.88 -6.47
C THR A 362 20.49 14.14 -6.92
N ASP A 363 21.11 13.35 -6.03
CA ASP A 363 22.25 12.46 -6.31
C ASP A 363 21.84 11.12 -6.93
N GLY A 364 20.54 10.90 -7.16
CA GLY A 364 19.98 9.69 -7.77
C GLY A 364 19.52 8.61 -6.78
N GLY A 365 19.84 8.75 -5.49
CA GLY A 365 19.37 7.84 -4.44
C GLY A 365 17.86 7.90 -4.21
N THR A 366 17.32 6.94 -3.46
CA THR A 366 15.95 7.00 -2.95
C THR A 366 15.96 6.85 -1.44
N VAL A 367 15.40 7.83 -0.75
CA VAL A 367 15.32 7.86 0.72
C VAL A 367 13.87 7.68 1.15
N THR A 368 13.64 6.80 2.12
CA THR A 368 12.33 6.69 2.80
C THR A 368 12.31 7.70 3.94
N VAL A 369 11.34 8.62 3.92
CA VAL A 369 11.17 9.69 4.90
C VAL A 369 9.95 9.40 5.76
N TYR A 370 10.12 9.41 7.08
CA TYR A 370 9.03 9.33 8.04
C TYR A 370 8.74 10.72 8.59
N ALA A 371 7.58 11.27 8.26
CA ALA A 371 7.20 12.65 8.55
C ALA A 371 6.38 12.82 9.84
N GLY A 372 6.22 11.77 10.65
CA GLY A 372 5.39 11.83 11.86
C GLY A 372 3.92 11.51 11.58
N PRO A 373 3.01 11.88 12.50
CA PRO A 373 1.58 11.57 12.39
C PRO A 373 0.94 12.23 11.16
N GLU A 374 0.15 11.48 10.41
CA GLU A 374 -0.55 11.98 9.22
C GLU A 374 -1.56 13.08 9.59
N ALA A 375 -2.29 12.90 10.69
CA ALA A 375 -3.26 13.87 11.19
C ALA A 375 -2.63 15.25 11.47
N TYR A 376 -1.40 15.26 11.99
CA TYR A 376 -0.67 16.51 12.24
C TYR A 376 -0.28 17.19 10.92
N ALA A 377 0.33 16.45 9.98
CA ALA A 377 0.71 16.99 8.68
C ALA A 377 -0.50 17.61 7.93
N HIS A 378 -1.63 16.89 7.92
CA HIS A 378 -2.87 17.39 7.33
C HIS A 378 -3.39 18.66 8.04
N ARG A 379 -3.31 18.73 9.38
CA ARG A 379 -3.73 19.91 10.15
C ARG A 379 -2.89 21.14 9.86
N GLN A 380 -1.59 20.97 9.56
CA GLN A 380 -0.71 22.06 9.15
C GLN A 380 -1.00 22.57 7.72
N GLY A 381 -1.96 21.98 7.01
CA GLY A 381 -2.42 22.47 5.71
C GLY A 381 -1.44 22.23 4.56
N ILE A 382 -0.53 21.27 4.72
CA ILE A 382 0.44 20.88 3.70
C ILE A 382 0.18 19.44 3.25
N GLU A 383 -0.17 19.31 1.99
CA GLU A 383 -0.37 18.01 1.34
C GLU A 383 0.84 17.66 0.49
N PHE A 384 1.09 16.38 0.28
CA PHE A 384 2.22 15.92 -0.52
C PHE A 384 1.72 15.05 -1.65
N TYR A 385 2.35 15.19 -2.81
CA TYR A 385 1.98 14.47 -4.02
C TYR A 385 3.19 13.90 -4.74
N TYR A 386 2.95 12.91 -5.60
CA TYR A 386 3.96 12.46 -6.55
C TYR A 386 4.49 13.63 -7.37
N GLY A 387 5.80 13.72 -7.56
CA GLY A 387 6.43 14.77 -8.35
C GLY A 387 6.73 16.06 -7.57
N ASP A 388 6.22 16.22 -6.35
CA ASP A 388 6.54 17.37 -5.51
C ASP A 388 8.03 17.42 -5.20
N ARG A 389 8.64 18.60 -5.39
CA ARG A 389 10.01 18.84 -4.96
C ARG A 389 10.01 19.23 -3.50
N VAL A 390 10.84 18.53 -2.73
CA VAL A 390 10.95 18.74 -1.29
C VAL A 390 12.41 18.88 -0.86
N THR A 391 12.62 19.71 0.15
CA THR A 391 13.83 19.69 0.98
C THR A 391 13.46 19.11 2.32
N VAL A 392 14.08 17.99 2.70
CA VAL A 392 13.82 17.32 3.97
C VAL A 392 15.07 17.42 4.84
N LYS A 393 14.91 18.01 6.02
CA LYS A 393 15.93 17.99 7.08
C LYS A 393 15.48 17.00 8.15
N GLY A 394 16.29 15.99 8.43
CA GLY A 394 15.90 14.91 9.33
C GLY A 394 17.05 14.04 9.81
N SER A 395 16.79 13.21 10.81
CA SER A 395 17.73 12.27 11.40
C SER A 395 17.77 10.97 10.59
N SER A 396 18.96 10.54 10.15
CA SER A 396 19.17 9.22 9.56
C SER A 396 19.22 8.17 10.67
N THR A 397 18.29 7.22 10.68
CA THR A 397 18.16 6.23 11.76
C THR A 397 17.54 4.93 11.28
N LYS A 398 17.38 3.95 12.18
CA LYS A 398 16.63 2.73 11.93
C LYS A 398 15.35 2.71 12.76
N VAL A 399 14.21 2.57 12.10
CA VAL A 399 12.92 2.31 12.76
C VAL A 399 12.46 0.93 12.35
N ASN A 400 12.24 0.04 13.32
CA ASN A 400 11.89 -1.37 13.08
C ASN A 400 12.83 -2.07 12.09
N GLY A 401 14.14 -1.86 12.25
CA GLY A 401 15.18 -2.46 11.40
C GLY A 401 15.39 -1.78 10.04
N ARG A 402 14.49 -0.87 9.61
CA ARG A 402 14.58 -0.17 8.33
C ARG A 402 15.32 1.16 8.45
N SER A 403 16.31 1.37 7.59
CA SER A 403 16.96 2.68 7.44
C SER A 403 15.97 3.71 6.89
N VAL A 404 15.72 4.77 7.65
CA VAL A 404 14.80 5.85 7.30
C VAL A 404 15.40 7.21 7.65
N LEU A 405 14.89 8.25 7.01
CA LEU A 405 15.11 9.63 7.41
C LEU A 405 13.89 10.10 8.22
N MET A 406 14.01 10.19 9.53
CA MET A 406 12.97 10.78 10.37
C MET A 406 13.00 12.30 10.21
N ALA A 407 11.97 12.87 9.58
CA ALA A 407 11.96 14.28 9.26
C ALA A 407 11.76 15.14 10.52
N GLY A 408 12.61 16.15 10.69
CA GLY A 408 12.37 17.26 11.60
C GLY A 408 11.67 18.42 10.89
N GLN A 409 11.91 18.57 9.58
CA GLN A 409 11.32 19.61 8.76
C GLN A 409 11.21 19.15 7.30
N ILE A 410 10.10 19.48 6.64
CA ILE A 410 9.89 19.24 5.21
C ILE A 410 9.44 20.54 4.55
N GLN A 411 10.22 21.05 3.62
CA GLN A 411 9.88 22.22 2.83
C GLN A 411 9.40 21.81 1.44
N LYS A 412 8.25 22.34 1.01
CA LYS A 412 7.66 22.17 -0.34
C LYS A 412 7.29 23.56 -0.87
N GLY A 413 8.04 24.06 -1.86
CA GLY A 413 7.90 25.45 -2.30
C GLY A 413 8.16 26.42 -1.14
N ASP A 414 7.25 27.37 -0.92
CA ASP A 414 7.32 28.34 0.18
C ASP A 414 6.73 27.79 1.49
N GLN A 415 6.04 26.65 1.45
CA GLN A 415 5.45 26.01 2.63
C GLN A 415 6.50 25.16 3.35
N THR A 416 6.50 25.25 4.68
CA THR A 416 7.41 24.49 5.54
C THR A 416 6.60 23.74 6.59
N LEU A 417 6.65 22.41 6.55
CA LEU A 417 6.13 21.53 7.58
C LEU A 417 7.18 21.34 8.66
N GLU A 418 6.92 21.94 9.80
CA GLU A 418 7.72 21.82 11.01
C GLU A 418 7.24 20.64 11.85
N LEU A 419 8.06 19.60 11.98
CA LEU A 419 7.69 18.34 12.64
C LEU A 419 8.32 18.19 14.02
N ARG A 420 9.57 18.65 14.17
CA ARG A 420 10.35 18.50 15.40
C ARG A 420 11.20 19.74 15.67
N SER A 421 11.62 19.90 16.92
CA SER A 421 12.71 20.82 17.26
C SER A 421 14.07 20.29 16.75
N PRO A 422 15.13 21.11 16.72
CA PRO A 422 16.48 20.65 16.41
C PRO A 422 17.01 19.57 17.37
N THR A 423 16.48 19.47 18.59
CA THR A 423 16.82 18.45 19.59
C THR A 423 15.96 17.18 19.46
N GLY A 424 15.03 17.14 18.49
CA GLY A 424 14.21 15.96 18.18
C GLY A 424 12.83 15.92 18.83
N GLU A 425 12.50 16.89 19.69
CA GLU A 425 11.19 16.97 20.36
C GLU A 425 10.07 17.15 19.33
N PRO A 426 9.03 16.31 19.33
CA PRO A 426 7.93 16.42 18.38
C PRO A 426 7.11 17.68 18.62
N LYS A 427 6.63 18.31 17.53
CA LYS A 427 5.79 19.53 17.60
C LYS A 427 4.30 19.27 17.77
N TRP A 428 3.86 18.02 17.66
CA TRP A 428 2.46 17.64 17.80
C TRP A 428 2.11 17.29 19.25
N THR A 429 0.86 17.55 19.62
CA THR A 429 0.27 17.21 20.91
C THR A 429 -0.85 16.19 20.75
N THR A 430 -1.35 15.63 21.85
CA THR A 430 -2.54 14.76 21.82
C THR A 430 -3.75 15.42 21.14
N GLU A 431 -3.92 16.74 21.30
CA GLU A 431 -5.02 17.49 20.68
C GLU A 431 -4.87 17.59 19.15
N ASP A 432 -3.64 17.70 18.67
CA ASP A 432 -3.32 17.69 17.24
C ASP A 432 -3.67 16.36 16.56
N LEU A 433 -3.60 15.29 17.35
CA LEU A 433 -3.80 13.91 16.91
C LEU A 433 -5.21 13.40 17.12
N ARG A 434 -6.09 14.16 17.79
CA ARG A 434 -7.52 13.84 17.83
C ARG A 434 -8.08 13.88 16.42
N ALA A 435 -8.82 12.84 16.05
CA ALA A 435 -9.55 12.80 14.79
C ALA A 435 -10.44 14.05 14.72
N VAL A 436 -10.24 14.90 13.71
CA VAL A 436 -11.13 16.05 13.50
C VAL A 436 -12.49 15.47 13.09
N PRO A 437 -13.55 15.59 13.92
CA PRO A 437 -14.88 15.14 13.55
C PRO A 437 -15.27 15.77 12.22
N ALA A 438 -15.95 15.02 11.35
CA ALA A 438 -16.32 15.50 10.02
C ALA A 438 -17.04 16.88 10.04
N ARG A 439 -17.77 17.17 11.12
CA ARG A 439 -18.46 18.44 11.35
C ARG A 439 -17.52 19.61 11.71
N GLU A 440 -16.44 19.37 12.44
CA GLU A 440 -15.45 20.41 12.74
C GLU A 440 -14.57 20.71 11.52
N ARG A 441 -14.31 19.72 10.66
CA ARG A 441 -13.66 19.96 9.36
C ARG A 441 -14.47 20.92 8.49
N GLN A 442 -15.79 20.84 8.57
CA GLN A 442 -16.69 21.75 7.86
C GLN A 442 -16.72 23.14 8.51
N ALA A 443 -16.84 23.21 9.84
CA ALA A 443 -16.85 24.48 10.58
C ALA A 443 -15.51 25.24 10.50
N GLN A 444 -14.36 24.56 10.47
CA GLN A 444 -13.05 25.19 10.32
C GLN A 444 -12.83 25.72 8.90
N ARG A 445 -13.32 25.02 7.87
CA ARG A 445 -13.35 25.50 6.48
C ARG A 445 -14.24 26.73 6.32
N GLU A 446 -15.31 26.82 7.09
CA GLU A 446 -16.19 28.01 7.13
C GLU A 446 -15.57 29.16 7.94
N ALA A 447 -14.88 28.87 9.05
CA ALA A 447 -14.23 29.88 9.88
C ALA A 447 -12.99 30.52 9.21
N GLN A 448 -12.23 29.75 8.43
CA GLN A 448 -11.10 30.28 7.63
C GLN A 448 -11.55 31.21 6.50
N LYS A 449 -12.81 31.11 6.04
CA LYS A 449 -13.42 32.06 5.11
C LYS A 449 -13.77 33.41 5.76
N GLN A 450 -13.83 33.50 7.10
CA GLN A 450 -14.37 34.67 7.83
C GLN A 450 -13.32 35.58 8.51
N HIS A 451 -12.04 35.19 8.62
CA HIS A 451 -10.99 36.05 9.18
C HIS A 451 -9.89 36.38 8.17
N PRO A 452 -10.01 37.49 7.42
CA PRO A 452 -8.88 38.12 6.77
C PRO A 452 -7.95 38.71 7.85
N GLN A 453 -6.67 38.36 7.76
CA GLN A 453 -5.58 38.86 8.58
C GLN A 453 -5.51 40.40 8.49
N LYS A 454 -6.09 41.10 9.47
CA LYS A 454 -5.72 42.49 9.80
C LYS A 454 -4.74 42.42 10.95
N ASP A 455 -3.47 42.67 10.65
CA ASP A 455 -2.55 43.53 11.42
C ASP A 455 -1.10 43.24 11.02
N ALA A 456 -0.56 44.10 10.15
CA ALA A 456 0.87 44.37 10.04
C ALA A 456 1.07 45.70 9.27
N ASN A 457 0.74 46.83 9.90
CA ASN A 457 1.39 48.09 9.58
C ASN A 457 1.36 49.03 10.80
N LYS A 458 2.42 48.99 11.60
CA LYS A 458 2.90 50.15 12.33
C LYS A 458 4.40 50.03 12.61
#